data_AF-A0A3M4B6I0-F1
#
_entry.id   AF-A0A3M4B6I0-F1
#
_cell.length_a   1.000
_cell.length_b   1.000
_cell.length_c   1.000
_cell.angle_alpha   90.00
_cell.angle_beta   90.00
_cell.angle_gamma   90.00
#
_symmetry.space_group_name_H-M   'P 1'
#
loop_
_entity.id
_entity.type
_entity.pdbx_description
1 polymer ?
#
loop_
_entity_poly.entity_id
_entity_poly.type
_entity_poly.pdbx_seq_one_letter_code
_entity_poly.pdbx_strand_id
1 'polypeptide(L)' 'MRERGFLTIAQDQASSAVYGMPKAAAAIDAAVEIRPLHTIAPRLMEVFTQ' A
#
# COMPACT_ATOMS: atom_id res chain seq x y z
N MET A 1 -6.97 8.88 -5.88
CA MET A 1 -5.66 9.18 -5.23
C MET A 1 -4.52 8.88 -6.20
N ARG A 2 -4.36 7.63 -6.64
CA ARG A 2 -3.37 7.24 -7.65
C ARG A 2 -3.39 8.10 -8.91
N GLU A 3 -4.56 8.30 -9.52
CA GLU A 3 -4.73 9.15 -10.72
C GLU A 3 -4.31 10.62 -10.50
N ARG A 4 -4.28 11.07 -9.25
CA ARG A 4 -3.83 12.42 -8.86
C ARG A 4 -2.34 12.45 -8.49
N GLY A 5 -1.59 11.38 -8.75
CA GLY A 5 -0.16 11.28 -8.49
C GLY A 5 0.21 10.96 -7.04
N PHE A 6 -0.74 10.58 -6.19
CA PHE A 6 -0.43 10.22 -4.79
C PHE A 6 0.13 8.81 -4.67
N LEU A 7 1.13 8.66 -3.79
CA LEU A 7 1.55 7.35 -3.32
C LEU A 7 0.39 6.69 -2.55
N THR A 8 0.03 5.49 -2.98
CA THR A 8 -1.01 4.67 -2.36
C THR A 8 -0.43 3.29 -2.12
N ILE A 9 -0.42 2.85 -0.87
CA ILE A 9 0.17 1.57 -0.47
C ILE A 9 -0.94 0.70 0.11
N ALA A 10 -1.08 -0.51 -0.40
CA ALA A 10 -1.92 -1.55 0.18
C ALA A 10 -1.05 -2.61 0.87
N GLN A 11 -1.56 -3.19 1.96
CA GLN A 11 -0.88 -4.30 2.64
C GLN A 11 -1.01 -5.58 1.80
N ASP A 12 0.03 -6.43 1.79
CA ASP A 12 -0.01 -7.71 1.11
C ASP A 12 -0.89 -8.75 1.82
N GLN A 13 -1.20 -9.84 1.12
CA GLN A 13 -2.02 -10.92 1.67
C GLN A 13 -1.31 -11.68 2.80
N ALA A 14 0.01 -11.90 2.69
CA ALA A 14 0.76 -12.74 3.61
C ALA A 14 0.86 -12.16 5.02
N SER A 15 0.93 -10.82 5.13
CA SER A 15 0.97 -10.13 6.42
C SER A 15 -0.41 -9.69 6.92
N SER A 16 -1.46 -9.79 6.10
CA SER A 16 -2.82 -9.39 6.47
C SER A 16 -3.51 -10.44 7.33
N ALA A 17 -4.12 -10.02 8.45
CA ALA A 17 -5.04 -10.88 9.20
C ALA A 17 -6.31 -11.19 8.39
N VAL A 18 -6.82 -10.20 7.65
CA VAL A 18 -7.91 -10.36 6.68
C VAL A 18 -7.60 -9.53 5.44
N TYR A 19 -7.39 -10.19 4.30
CA TYR A 19 -7.08 -9.54 3.03
C TYR A 19 -8.37 -9.09 2.29
N GLY A 20 -9.12 -8.19 2.92
CA GLY A 20 -10.39 -7.64 2.41
C GLY A 20 -10.19 -6.32 1.67
N MET A 21 -10.05 -5.22 2.41
CA MET A 21 -9.85 -3.89 1.82
C MET A 21 -8.59 -3.81 0.94
N PRO A 22 -7.42 -4.37 1.33
CA PRO A 22 -6.24 -4.31 0.48
C PRO A 22 -6.44 -5.06 -0.86
N LYS A 23 -7.18 -6.18 -0.85
CA LYS A 23 -7.56 -6.92 -2.06
C LYS A 23 -8.44 -6.07 -2.98
N ALA A 24 -9.44 -5.39 -2.42
CA ALA A 24 -10.32 -4.51 -3.18
C ALA A 24 -9.53 -3.39 -3.85
N ALA A 25 -8.60 -2.76 -3.13
CA ALA A 25 -7.73 -1.72 -3.68
C ALA A 25 -6.81 -2.23 -4.81
N ALA A 26 -6.24 -3.43 -4.65
CA ALA A 26 -5.42 -4.06 -5.69
C ALA A 26 -6.24 -4.41 -6.95
N ALA A 27 -7.46 -4.93 -6.78
CA ALA A 27 -8.32 -5.38 -7.89
C ALA A 27 -8.77 -4.22 -8.79
N ILE A 28 -8.91 -3.01 -8.25
CA ILE A 28 -9.27 -1.81 -9.02
C ILE A 28 -8.04 -0.96 -9.41
N ASP A 29 -6.83 -1.52 -9.28
CA ASP A 29 -5.55 -0.85 -9.53
C ASP A 29 -5.42 0.48 -8.74
N ALA A 30 -6.05 0.60 -7.57
CA ALA A 30 -5.99 1.82 -6.76
C ALA A 30 -4.71 1.94 -5.92
N ALA A 31 -4.00 0.83 -5.68
CA ALA A 31 -2.74 0.81 -4.94
C ALA A 31 -1.53 0.84 -5.89
N VAL A 32 -0.64 1.82 -5.72
CA VAL A 32 0.63 1.93 -6.45
C VAL A 32 1.64 0.88 -5.98
N GLU A 33 1.69 0.61 -4.68
CA GLU A 33 2.55 -0.42 -4.08
C GLU A 33 1.71 -1.41 -3.26
N ILE A 34 2.02 -2.71 -3.33
CA ILE A 34 1.50 -3.74 -2.43
C ILE A 34 2.68 -4.27 -1.60
N ARG A 35 2.59 -4.19 -0.27
CA ARG A 35 3.75 -4.42 0.61
C ARG A 35 3.42 -5.20 1.88
N PRO A 36 4.36 -5.99 2.44
CA PRO A 36 4.23 -6.52 3.78
C PRO A 36 4.11 -5.40 4.82
N LEU A 37 3.28 -5.60 5.85
CA LEU A 37 2.97 -4.61 6.90
C LEU A 37 4.22 -3.91 7.47
N HIS A 38 5.23 -4.71 7.82
CA HIS A 38 6.45 -4.22 8.48
C HIS A 38 7.31 -3.32 7.57
N THR A 39 7.03 -3.27 6.27
CA THR A 39 7.78 -2.44 5.31
C THR A 39 7.07 -1.14 4.94
N ILE A 40 5.79 -0.97 5.32
CA ILE A 40 5.00 0.22 4.99
C ILE A 40 5.57 1.46 5.69
N ALA A 41 5.85 1.38 7.00
CA ALA A 41 6.39 2.51 7.75
C ALA A 41 7.79 2.94 7.26
N PRO A 42 8.78 2.03 7.07
CA PRO A 42 10.04 2.38 6.42
C PRO A 42 9.87 3.09 5.08
N ARG A 43 8.92 2.63 4.25
CA ARG A 43 8.65 3.25 2.95
C ARG A 43 8.15 4.69 3.07
N LEU A 44 7.29 4.98 4.04
CA LEU A 44 6.82 6.35 4.25
C LEU A 44 7.97 7.28 4.64
N MET A 45 8.92 6.81 5.45
CA MET A 45 10.11 7.59 5.83
C MET A 45 11.01 7.90 4.62
N GLU A 46 11.23 6.92 3.73
CA GLU A 46 12.01 7.11 2.50
C GLU A 46 11.44 8.21 1.60
N VAL A 47 10.10 8.35 1.56
CA VAL A 47 9.39 9.26 0.64
C VAL A 47 9.24 10.66 1.21
N PHE A 48 9.08 10.81 2.53
CA PHE A 48 8.66 12.08 3.13
C PHE A 48 9.66 12.71 4.11
N THR A 49 10.74 12.03 4.47
CA THR A 49 11.72 12.52 5.46
C THR A 49 13.07 12.90 4.82
N GLN A 50 13.02 13.41 3.58
CA GLN A 50 14.15 14.07 2.90
C GLN A 50 14.25 15.54 3.30
#